data_AF-A0AAD7V0E6-F1
#
_entry.id   AF-A0AAD7V0E6-F1
#
_cell.length_a   1.000
_cell.length_b   1.000
_cell.length_c   1.000
_cell.angle_alpha   90.00
_cell.angle_beta   90.00
_cell.angle_gamma   90.00
#
_symmetry.space_group_name_H-M   'P 1'
#
loop_
_entity.id
_entity.type
_entity.pdbx_description
1 polymer ?
#
loop_
_entity_poly.entity_id
_entity_poly.type
_entity_poly.pdbx_seq_one_letter_code
_entity_poly.pdbx_strand_id
1 'polypeptide(L)'
;MRSLSILSFMAMTMMMSLAQAAVILRLPHQPALLDPLNGTTVAQVNLTSVQVNCTSTIRHATLRANESVITLQGVANNTNDDCFAANVTYRPASFFTVYTKSVASIRDANHTLHRGKKCEIMVPEWSMPINATEKLNVTLPLTNLTSINCTFPSSKKKGSHHHHSSSHHHPTNTTSSHHHKPTPTTTSHKTTTTTTITTTTTTHKPTTTTTTTTTTTTHKPTKTTTTHKPTHTSGGDDSDWINGKVTFFTPDQGACGDWNDDDDMIVALGPYWYGDMDSVSKYCNRKVKIEGPSGNIIEAKVKDACPPCSKEHLDLSPAAFGKLGDYDTGILKVKWHFL
;
A
#
# COMPACT_ATOMS: atom_id res chain seq x y z
N MET A 1 77.30 72.19 -24.89
CA MET A 1 77.30 73.62 -25.25
C MET A 1 75.90 73.93 -25.78
N ARG A 2 75.05 74.57 -24.94
CA ARG A 2 74.51 75.95 -25.10
C ARG A 2 73.63 76.06 -26.37
N SER A 3 72.37 76.50 -26.38
CA SER A 3 71.56 77.42 -25.56
C SER A 3 70.10 77.15 -25.99
N LEU A 4 69.07 76.92 -25.17
CA LEU A 4 68.38 77.72 -24.14
C LEU A 4 67.85 79.11 -24.54
N SER A 5 66.58 79.32 -24.13
CA SER A 5 65.79 80.57 -23.95
C SER A 5 64.86 80.89 -25.14
N ILE A 6 63.56 81.20 -25.00
CA ILE A 6 62.79 82.04 -24.04
C ILE A 6 61.31 81.53 -24.11
N LEU A 7 60.57 81.08 -23.08
CA LEU A 7 60.00 81.62 -21.83
C LEU A 7 58.85 82.66 -21.92
N SER A 8 57.71 82.30 -21.28
CA SER A 8 56.65 83.16 -20.68
C SER A 8 55.55 83.68 -21.62
N PHE A 9 54.24 83.52 -21.38
CA PHE A 9 53.50 83.90 -20.17
C PHE A 9 52.22 83.08 -19.93
N MET A 10 51.92 82.89 -18.64
CA MET A 10 50.69 82.38 -18.04
C MET A 10 49.43 83.17 -18.41
N ALA A 11 48.29 82.49 -18.52
CA ALA A 11 47.03 83.00 -18.01
C ALA A 11 46.14 81.83 -17.54
N MET A 12 45.91 81.82 -16.23
CA MET A 12 45.09 80.89 -15.46
C MET A 12 43.73 81.54 -15.20
N THR A 13 42.64 80.87 -15.57
CA THR A 13 41.24 80.94 -15.05
C THR A 13 40.38 80.24 -16.12
N MET A 14 39.50 79.27 -15.87
CA MET A 14 38.46 79.24 -14.85
C MET A 14 37.90 77.80 -14.78
N MET A 15 37.68 77.30 -13.55
CA MET A 15 36.92 76.08 -13.30
C MET A 15 35.47 76.23 -13.76
N MET A 16 34.89 75.21 -14.40
CA MET A 16 33.52 74.78 -14.10
C MET A 16 33.13 73.45 -14.77
N SER A 17 32.55 72.59 -13.94
CA SER A 17 31.58 71.53 -14.24
C SER A 17 32.06 70.14 -14.67
N LEU A 18 32.07 69.25 -13.69
CA LEU A 18 31.83 67.82 -13.85
C LEU A 18 30.44 67.58 -14.47
N ALA A 19 30.38 66.73 -15.50
CA ALA A 19 29.41 65.64 -15.56
C ALA A 19 29.85 64.64 -16.63
N GLN A 20 30.26 63.46 -16.17
CA GLN A 20 30.49 62.29 -17.01
C GLN A 20 29.15 61.85 -17.62
N ALA A 21 29.02 61.93 -18.94
CA ALA A 21 27.99 61.19 -19.67
C ALA A 21 28.57 59.84 -20.09
N ALA A 22 28.44 58.85 -19.21
CA ALA A 22 28.61 57.45 -19.58
C ALA A 22 27.46 57.08 -20.55
N VAL A 23 27.79 56.93 -21.83
CA VAL A 23 26.88 56.37 -22.83
C VAL A 23 26.71 54.88 -22.51
N ILE A 24 25.69 54.58 -21.71
CA ILE A 24 25.17 53.22 -21.58
C ILE A 24 24.44 52.92 -22.90
N LEU A 25 25.10 52.17 -23.78
CA LEU A 25 24.44 51.46 -24.88
C LEU A 25 23.41 50.50 -24.26
N ARG A 26 22.19 50.98 -24.06
CA ARG A 26 21.03 50.12 -23.81
C ARG A 26 20.79 49.32 -25.08
N LEU A 27 21.05 48.02 -25.01
CA LEU A 27 20.56 47.08 -26.02
C LEU A 27 19.04 47.28 -26.19
N PRO A 28 18.53 47.30 -27.43
CA PRO A 28 17.09 47.33 -27.66
C PRO A 28 16.45 46.08 -27.06
N HIS A 29 15.39 46.30 -26.27
CA HIS A 29 14.50 45.27 -25.75
C HIS A 29 14.16 44.26 -26.86
N GLN A 30 14.47 42.98 -26.64
CA GLN A 30 13.83 41.90 -27.39
C GLN A 30 12.32 41.96 -27.10
N PRO A 31 11.46 42.04 -28.14
CA PRO A 31 10.03 41.92 -27.93
C PRO A 31 9.72 40.50 -27.44
N ALA A 32 8.95 40.40 -26.36
CA ALA A 32 8.41 39.13 -25.89
C ALA A 32 7.70 38.42 -27.04
N LEU A 33 8.07 37.15 -27.29
CA LEU A 33 7.35 36.26 -28.19
C LEU A 33 5.93 36.06 -27.64
N LEU A 34 4.95 36.63 -28.33
CA LEU A 34 3.53 36.43 -28.08
C LEU A 34 3.07 35.11 -28.71
N ASP A 35 2.40 34.27 -27.94
CA ASP A 35 1.71 33.06 -28.40
C ASP A 35 0.37 33.46 -29.07
N PRO A 36 0.05 33.02 -30.32
CA PRO A 36 -1.04 33.61 -31.09
C PRO A 36 -2.46 33.26 -30.62
N LEU A 37 -2.65 32.51 -29.53
CA LEU A 37 -3.97 31.93 -29.23
C LEU A 37 -4.71 32.49 -28.01
N ASN A 38 -4.12 33.32 -27.13
CA ASN A 38 -4.92 33.83 -26.00
C ASN A 38 -4.50 35.14 -25.30
N GLY A 39 -3.64 35.98 -25.90
CA GLY A 39 -3.48 37.39 -25.50
C GLY A 39 -3.18 37.67 -24.01
N THR A 40 -2.68 36.70 -23.25
CA THR A 40 -2.35 36.88 -21.82
C THR A 40 -0.84 37.04 -21.70
N THR A 41 -0.41 38.03 -20.92
CA THR A 41 1.01 38.22 -20.59
C THR A 41 1.57 36.92 -20.02
N VAL A 42 2.71 36.46 -20.55
CA VAL A 42 3.53 35.45 -19.88
C VAL A 42 4.04 36.09 -18.59
N ALA A 43 3.21 36.06 -17.55
CA ALA A 43 3.72 36.16 -16.19
C ALA A 43 4.85 35.14 -16.13
N GLN A 44 6.04 35.59 -15.76
CA GLN A 44 7.13 34.70 -15.40
C GLN A 44 6.56 33.72 -14.38
N VAL A 45 6.20 32.52 -14.85
CA VAL A 45 5.86 31.42 -13.96
C VAL A 45 7.18 31.17 -13.27
N ASN A 46 7.28 31.69 -12.05
CA ASN A 46 8.35 31.40 -11.14
C ASN A 46 8.19 29.90 -10.83
N LEU A 47 8.70 29.05 -11.72
CA LEU A 47 8.72 27.60 -11.63
C LEU A 47 9.73 27.25 -10.54
N THR A 48 9.36 27.55 -9.29
CA THR A 48 9.94 26.87 -8.14
C THR A 48 9.58 25.41 -8.33
N SER A 49 10.55 24.58 -8.70
CA SER A 49 10.33 23.14 -8.83
C SER A 49 9.87 22.59 -7.49
N VAL A 50 8.59 22.27 -7.36
CA VAL A 50 8.06 21.68 -6.13
C VAL A 50 8.50 20.22 -6.11
N GLN A 51 9.25 19.86 -5.06
CA GLN A 51 9.67 18.48 -4.84
C GLN A 51 8.62 17.79 -3.95
N VAL A 52 8.11 16.64 -4.40
CA VAL A 52 7.10 15.89 -3.66
C VAL A 52 7.49 14.42 -3.59
N ASN A 53 7.44 13.86 -2.38
CA ASN A 53 7.52 12.43 -2.17
C ASN A 53 6.14 11.82 -2.43
N CYS A 54 6.06 10.91 -3.40
CA CYS A 54 4.80 10.26 -3.71
C CYS A 54 4.51 9.15 -2.72
N THR A 55 3.27 9.09 -2.26
CA THR A 55 2.83 8.06 -1.32
C THR A 55 1.67 7.29 -1.92
N SER A 56 1.75 5.97 -1.88
CA SER A 56 0.68 5.10 -2.35
C SER A 56 0.39 4.02 -1.32
N THR A 57 -0.89 3.75 -1.10
CA THR A 57 -1.31 2.61 -0.29
C THR A 57 -1.78 1.49 -1.20
N ILE A 58 -1.16 0.32 -1.08
CA ILE A 58 -1.54 -0.87 -1.85
C ILE A 58 -2.17 -1.87 -0.88
N ARG A 59 -3.43 -2.24 -1.10
CA ARG A 59 -4.16 -3.24 -0.33
C ARG A 59 -4.27 -4.54 -1.09
N HIS A 60 -4.67 -5.61 -0.41
CA HIS A 60 -4.83 -6.95 -1.00
C HIS A 60 -3.58 -7.40 -1.75
N ALA A 61 -2.42 -7.00 -1.25
CA ALA A 61 -1.22 -7.02 -2.04
C ALA A 61 -0.54 -8.40 -2.05
N THR A 62 0.08 -8.74 -3.16
CA THR A 62 1.09 -9.79 -3.24
C THR A 62 2.43 -9.13 -3.49
N LEU A 63 3.40 -9.44 -2.62
CA LEU A 63 4.78 -8.98 -2.72
C LEU A 63 5.68 -10.12 -3.13
N ARG A 64 6.49 -9.90 -4.18
CA ARG A 64 7.56 -10.80 -4.60
C ARG A 64 8.82 -9.98 -4.82
N ALA A 65 9.97 -10.52 -4.46
CA ALA A 65 11.26 -9.90 -4.72
C ALA A 65 12.22 -10.94 -5.27
N ASN A 66 13.10 -10.50 -6.17
CA ASN A 66 14.30 -11.23 -6.58
C ASN A 66 15.53 -10.32 -6.37
N GLU A 67 16.68 -10.63 -6.96
CA GLU A 67 17.92 -9.86 -6.72
C GLU A 67 17.88 -8.40 -7.21
N SER A 68 17.02 -8.07 -8.18
CA SER A 68 17.03 -6.73 -8.80
C SER A 68 15.69 -6.01 -8.80
N VAL A 69 14.59 -6.70 -8.51
CA VAL A 69 13.26 -6.10 -8.54
C VAL A 69 12.34 -6.57 -7.41
N ILE A 70 11.38 -5.70 -7.06
CA ILE A 70 10.19 -6.02 -6.29
C ILE A 70 8.98 -5.95 -7.23
N THR A 71 8.18 -6.99 -7.28
CA THR A 71 6.86 -6.98 -7.94
C THR A 71 5.77 -6.78 -6.89
N LEU A 72 4.93 -5.76 -7.10
CA LEU A 72 3.74 -5.49 -6.31
C LEU A 72 2.49 -5.68 -7.16
N GLN A 73 1.58 -6.49 -6.66
CA GLN A 73 0.23 -6.65 -7.21
C GLN A 73 -0.79 -6.36 -6.13
N GLY A 74 -1.90 -5.71 -6.42
CA GLY A 74 -2.94 -5.41 -5.41
C GLY A 74 -3.92 -4.35 -5.87
N VAL A 75 -4.64 -3.76 -4.93
CA VAL A 75 -5.54 -2.62 -5.15
C VAL A 75 -4.82 -1.36 -4.69
N ALA A 76 -4.67 -0.38 -5.58
CA ALA A 76 -4.02 0.89 -5.23
C ALA A 76 -5.06 1.92 -4.82
N ASN A 77 -4.82 2.58 -3.69
CA ASN A 77 -5.53 3.80 -3.29
C ASN A 77 -4.55 4.98 -3.31
N ASN A 78 -4.99 6.08 -3.91
CA ASN A 78 -4.24 7.33 -3.89
C ASN A 78 -4.26 7.94 -2.49
N THR A 79 -3.10 8.37 -2.02
CA THR A 79 -2.95 9.01 -0.70
C THR A 79 -2.38 10.42 -0.75
N ASN A 80 -1.92 10.93 -1.90
CA ASN A 80 -1.63 12.36 -2.08
C ASN A 80 -1.81 12.89 -3.52
N ASP A 81 -2.82 13.73 -3.74
CA ASP A 81 -3.09 14.35 -5.05
C ASP A 81 -2.00 15.35 -5.48
N ASP A 82 -1.27 15.94 -4.52
CA ASP A 82 -0.13 16.82 -4.76
C ASP A 82 0.97 16.15 -5.59
N CYS A 83 1.10 14.83 -5.45
CA CYS A 83 1.99 14.06 -6.30
C CYS A 83 1.59 14.21 -7.78
N PHE A 84 0.34 14.42 -8.17
CA PHE A 84 -0.04 14.56 -9.58
C PHE A 84 -0.12 16.01 -10.08
N ALA A 85 0.26 16.99 -9.26
CA ALA A 85 0.16 18.39 -9.63
C ALA A 85 1.12 18.77 -10.77
N ALA A 86 0.63 19.60 -11.71
CA ALA A 86 1.36 19.99 -12.92
C ALA A 86 2.66 20.78 -12.65
N ASN A 87 2.81 21.36 -11.45
CA ASN A 87 4.00 22.09 -11.02
C ASN A 87 5.08 21.20 -10.36
N VAL A 88 4.81 19.90 -10.17
CA VAL A 88 5.78 18.95 -9.60
C VAL A 88 6.68 18.40 -10.70
N THR A 89 7.92 18.87 -10.71
CA THR A 89 8.94 18.52 -11.71
C THR A 89 9.99 17.55 -11.20
N TYR A 90 10.03 17.26 -9.89
CA TYR A 90 11.01 16.37 -9.28
C TYR A 90 10.43 15.51 -8.15
N ARG A 91 10.71 14.20 -8.20
CA ARG A 91 10.19 13.17 -7.29
C ARG A 91 11.36 12.30 -6.82
N PRO A 92 12.01 12.64 -5.70
CA PRO A 92 13.25 11.98 -5.31
C PRO A 92 13.05 10.53 -4.84
N ALA A 93 11.85 10.20 -4.36
CA ALA A 93 11.49 8.86 -3.94
C ALA A 93 9.98 8.65 -3.97
N SER A 94 9.58 7.38 -3.99
CA SER A 94 8.21 6.97 -3.73
C SER A 94 8.13 6.00 -2.56
N PHE A 95 7.08 6.19 -1.76
CA PHE A 95 6.82 5.46 -0.54
C PHE A 95 5.54 4.66 -0.70
N PHE A 96 5.63 3.35 -0.51
CA PHE A 96 4.51 2.44 -0.60
C PHE A 96 4.20 1.90 0.78
N THR A 97 2.96 2.08 1.22
CA THR A 97 2.41 1.32 2.34
C THR A 97 1.65 0.14 1.75
N VAL A 98 2.20 -1.05 1.88
CA VAL A 98 1.69 -2.26 1.26
C VAL A 98 1.10 -3.17 2.31
N TYR A 99 -0.18 -3.49 2.18
CA TYR A 99 -0.85 -4.47 3.01
C TYR A 99 -1.12 -5.75 2.22
N THR A 100 -0.58 -6.87 2.68
CA THR A 100 -0.53 -8.11 1.89
C THR A 100 -1.61 -9.13 2.25
N LYS A 101 -2.09 -9.91 1.27
CA LYS A 101 -3.08 -10.99 1.48
C LYS A 101 -2.56 -12.08 2.42
N SER A 102 -1.28 -12.37 2.33
CA SER A 102 -0.58 -13.32 3.19
C SER A 102 0.70 -12.68 3.71
N VAL A 103 1.31 -13.29 4.75
CA VAL A 103 2.59 -12.82 5.30
C VAL A 103 3.63 -12.73 4.18
N ALA A 104 4.06 -11.50 3.89
CA ALA A 104 5.19 -11.24 3.01
C ALA A 104 6.47 -11.79 3.63
N SER A 105 7.33 -12.35 2.79
CA SER A 105 8.64 -12.84 3.18
C SER A 105 9.60 -12.55 2.03
N ILE A 106 10.19 -11.36 2.04
CA ILE A 106 11.01 -10.84 0.94
C ILE A 106 12.39 -10.45 1.44
N ARG A 107 13.41 -10.60 0.60
CA ARG A 107 14.76 -10.11 0.89
C ARG A 107 14.98 -8.78 0.18
N ASP A 108 15.69 -7.88 0.83
CA ASP A 108 16.19 -6.67 0.17
C ASP A 108 17.49 -6.96 -0.62
N ALA A 109 18.02 -5.93 -1.28
CA ALA A 109 19.26 -6.02 -2.05
C ALA A 109 20.50 -6.34 -1.19
N ASN A 110 20.42 -6.15 0.13
CA ASN A 110 21.47 -6.53 1.07
C ASN A 110 21.22 -7.93 1.67
N HIS A 111 20.30 -8.70 1.08
CA HIS A 111 19.87 -10.04 1.50
C HIS A 111 19.20 -10.13 2.88
N THR A 112 18.85 -8.99 3.50
CA THR A 112 18.14 -8.98 4.78
C THR A 112 16.70 -9.42 4.55
N LEU A 113 16.22 -10.36 5.38
CA LEU A 113 14.88 -10.92 5.27
C LEU A 113 13.87 -10.07 6.04
N HIS A 114 12.83 -9.61 5.35
CA HIS A 114 11.73 -8.82 5.90
C HIS A 114 10.45 -9.67 5.91
N ARG A 115 9.77 -9.74 7.06
CA ARG A 115 8.54 -10.53 7.23
C ARG A 115 7.44 -9.75 7.91
N GLY A 116 6.24 -9.74 7.31
CA GLY A 116 5.10 -9.01 7.87
C GLY A 116 3.90 -8.99 6.95
N LYS A 117 2.82 -8.36 7.39
CA LYS A 117 1.61 -8.12 6.57
C LYS A 117 1.42 -6.67 6.17
N LYS A 118 2.13 -5.76 6.84
CA LYS A 118 2.29 -4.37 6.43
C LYS A 118 3.76 -4.17 6.08
N CYS A 119 4.05 -3.79 4.85
CA CYS A 119 5.39 -3.45 4.40
C CYS A 119 5.43 -1.97 4.00
N GLU A 120 6.38 -1.24 4.56
CA GLU A 120 6.72 0.11 4.15
C GLU A 120 7.93 0.01 3.23
N ILE A 121 7.77 0.43 1.98
CA ILE A 121 8.78 0.34 0.93
C ILE A 121 9.09 1.74 0.44
N MET A 122 10.35 2.16 0.54
CA MET A 122 10.83 3.39 -0.08
C MET A 122 11.71 3.02 -1.27
N VAL A 123 11.34 3.51 -2.44
CA VAL A 123 12.11 3.34 -3.67
C VAL A 123 12.67 4.69 -4.10
N PRO A 124 13.99 4.90 -3.99
CA PRO A 124 14.62 6.13 -4.46
C PRO A 124 14.55 6.24 -5.98
N GLU A 125 14.53 7.46 -6.49
CA GLU A 125 14.56 7.81 -7.92
C GLU A 125 13.39 7.23 -8.75
N TRP A 126 12.38 6.67 -8.09
CA TRP A 126 11.18 6.20 -8.77
C TRP A 126 10.12 7.29 -8.78
N SER A 127 9.86 7.80 -9.98
CA SER A 127 9.10 9.02 -10.24
C SER A 127 7.70 8.76 -10.82
N MET A 128 7.30 7.51 -10.99
CA MET A 128 6.03 7.17 -11.64
C MET A 128 4.89 7.09 -10.63
N PRO A 129 4.02 8.08 -10.50
CA PRO A 129 2.97 8.01 -9.49
C PRO A 129 1.94 6.92 -9.85
N ILE A 130 1.46 6.16 -8.84
CA ILE A 130 0.42 5.13 -9.04
C ILE A 130 -0.93 5.76 -8.82
N ASN A 131 -1.79 5.69 -9.83
CA ASN A 131 -3.19 6.06 -9.71
C ASN A 131 -3.98 5.02 -8.93
N ALA A 132 -5.07 5.46 -8.32
CA ALA A 132 -6.04 4.55 -7.70
C ALA A 132 -6.57 3.59 -8.76
N THR A 133 -6.49 2.29 -8.48
CA THR A 133 -6.94 1.25 -9.40
C THR A 133 -7.32 -0.01 -8.63
N GLU A 134 -8.38 -0.66 -9.09
CA GLU A 134 -8.84 -1.95 -8.58
C GLU A 134 -7.82 -3.07 -8.87
N LYS A 135 -6.91 -2.90 -9.84
CA LYS A 135 -5.89 -3.90 -10.15
C LYS A 135 -4.58 -3.25 -10.58
N LEU A 136 -3.65 -3.18 -9.64
CA LEU A 136 -2.26 -2.79 -9.84
C LEU A 136 -1.39 -4.03 -10.09
N ASN A 137 -0.45 -3.90 -11.04
CA ASN A 137 0.70 -4.78 -11.20
C ASN A 137 1.91 -3.92 -11.60
N VAL A 138 2.84 -3.72 -10.68
CA VAL A 138 4.00 -2.85 -10.88
C VAL A 138 5.29 -3.56 -10.48
N THR A 139 6.36 -3.32 -11.24
CA THR A 139 7.71 -3.79 -10.93
C THR A 139 8.57 -2.59 -10.57
N LEU A 140 9.16 -2.63 -9.39
CA LEU A 140 10.00 -1.58 -8.83
C LEU A 140 11.46 -2.05 -8.75
N PRO A 141 12.43 -1.15 -8.93
CA PRO A 141 13.83 -1.48 -8.74
C PRO A 141 14.12 -1.84 -7.27
N LEU A 142 14.86 -2.92 -7.07
CA LEU A 142 15.43 -3.31 -5.79
C LEU A 142 16.93 -3.04 -5.81
N THR A 143 17.32 -1.94 -5.19
CA THR A 143 18.71 -1.52 -5.05
C THR A 143 19.11 -1.53 -3.59
N ASN A 144 20.41 -1.37 -3.30
CA ASN A 144 20.91 -1.19 -1.93
C ASN A 144 20.37 0.07 -1.24
N LEU A 145 19.80 1.02 -2.00
CA LEU A 145 19.15 2.22 -1.48
C LEU A 145 17.63 2.03 -1.27
N THR A 146 17.06 0.93 -1.76
CA THR A 146 15.65 0.59 -1.52
C THR A 146 15.50 0.16 -0.06
N SER A 147 14.69 0.88 0.71
CA SER A 147 14.36 0.52 2.09
C SER A 147 13.09 -0.31 2.11
N ILE A 148 13.13 -1.45 2.80
CA ILE A 148 11.98 -2.31 3.04
C ILE A 148 11.87 -2.51 4.54
N ASN A 149 10.67 -2.34 5.09
CA ASN A 149 10.37 -2.74 6.47
C ASN A 149 9.01 -3.42 6.51
N CYS A 150 9.00 -4.73 6.74
CA CYS A 150 7.77 -5.47 6.93
C CYS A 150 7.53 -5.74 8.41
N THR A 151 6.33 -5.42 8.88
CA THR A 151 5.89 -5.60 10.25
C THR A 151 4.61 -6.43 10.29
N PHE A 152 4.42 -7.15 11.39
CA PHE A 152 3.11 -7.68 11.72
C PHE A 152 2.29 -6.55 12.35
N PRO A 153 0.99 -6.46 12.05
CA PRO A 153 0.10 -5.53 12.74
C PRO A 153 0.29 -5.71 14.24
N SER A 154 0.64 -4.63 14.93
CA SER A 154 0.92 -4.68 16.36
C SER A 154 -0.36 -5.07 17.08
N SER A 155 -0.46 -6.33 17.53
CA SER A 155 -1.33 -6.65 18.65
C SER A 155 -0.86 -5.74 19.79
N LYS A 156 -1.70 -4.80 20.25
CA LYS A 156 -1.38 -3.95 21.39
C LYS A 156 -0.90 -4.85 22.53
N LYS A 157 0.41 -4.90 22.77
CA LYS A 157 0.93 -5.58 23.96
C LYS A 157 0.49 -4.75 25.15
N LYS A 158 -0.44 -5.29 25.96
CA LYS A 158 -0.68 -4.82 27.32
C LYS A 158 0.68 -4.79 28.01
N GLY A 159 1.06 -3.63 28.55
CA GLY A 159 2.33 -3.45 29.26
C GLY A 159 2.47 -4.51 30.34
N SER A 160 3.46 -5.39 30.18
CA SER A 160 3.91 -6.26 31.26
C SER A 160 4.76 -5.40 32.19
N HIS A 161 4.24 -5.10 33.38
CA HIS A 161 5.03 -4.62 34.50
C HIS A 161 6.01 -5.74 34.89
N HIS A 162 7.23 -5.67 34.35
CA HIS A 162 8.33 -6.48 34.87
C HIS A 162 8.98 -5.76 36.05
N HIS A 163 8.83 -6.38 37.22
CA HIS A 163 9.62 -6.11 38.41
C HIS A 163 11.12 -6.16 38.06
N HIS A 164 11.81 -5.08 38.42
CA HIS A 164 13.25 -4.98 38.41
C HIS A 164 13.81 -5.99 39.42
N SER A 165 14.47 -7.06 38.94
CA SER A 165 15.46 -7.78 39.72
C SER A 165 16.76 -7.76 38.94
N SER A 166 17.69 -7.03 39.52
CA SER A 166 19.06 -6.81 39.08
C SER A 166 19.84 -8.12 39.13
N SER A 167 20.39 -8.55 38.00
CA SER A 167 21.62 -9.34 38.02
C SER A 167 22.53 -8.91 36.88
N HIS A 168 23.66 -8.34 37.25
CA HIS A 168 24.81 -8.08 36.40
C HIS A 168 25.27 -9.35 35.68
N HIS A 169 25.56 -9.27 34.38
CA HIS A 169 26.77 -9.87 33.81
C HIS A 169 27.08 -9.32 32.39
N HIS A 170 28.19 -8.59 32.35
CA HIS A 170 29.21 -8.36 31.32
C HIS A 170 28.94 -8.74 29.83
N PRO A 171 29.19 -7.82 28.88
CA PRO A 171 29.20 -8.11 27.44
C PRO A 171 30.60 -8.51 26.97
N THR A 172 30.70 -9.50 26.09
CA THR A 172 31.92 -9.70 25.27
C THR A 172 31.57 -9.52 23.80
N ASN A 173 32.13 -8.43 23.24
CA ASN A 173 32.28 -8.20 21.81
C ASN A 173 33.19 -9.27 21.21
N THR A 174 32.88 -9.73 19.99
CA THR A 174 33.95 -10.17 19.09
C THR A 174 33.63 -9.74 17.66
N THR A 175 34.34 -8.70 17.26
CA THR A 175 34.59 -8.22 15.92
C THR A 175 35.34 -9.29 15.13
N SER A 176 34.97 -9.56 13.88
CA SER A 176 35.97 -9.93 12.88
C SER A 176 35.54 -9.49 11.48
N SER A 177 36.34 -8.54 10.99
CA SER A 177 36.39 -7.98 9.66
C SER A 177 37.21 -8.92 8.79
N HIS A 178 36.69 -9.29 7.61
CA HIS A 178 37.55 -9.72 6.51
C HIS A 178 37.12 -9.09 5.19
N HIS A 179 37.93 -8.10 4.80
CA HIS A 179 38.09 -7.58 3.46
C HIS A 179 38.40 -8.69 2.45
N HIS A 180 37.65 -8.74 1.35
CA HIS A 180 38.18 -9.24 0.08
C HIS A 180 37.64 -8.44 -1.11
N LYS A 181 38.59 -7.82 -1.81
CA LYS A 181 38.46 -7.13 -3.10
C LYS A 181 38.96 -8.08 -4.19
N PRO A 182 38.19 -8.28 -5.27
CA PRO A 182 38.76 -8.04 -6.61
C PRO A 182 37.73 -7.35 -7.54
N THR A 183 38.09 -6.20 -8.15
CA THR A 183 38.63 -6.04 -9.51
C THR A 183 37.53 -6.03 -10.61
N PRO A 184 37.43 -4.96 -11.41
CA PRO A 184 36.34 -4.77 -12.37
C PRO A 184 36.57 -5.57 -13.66
N THR A 185 35.53 -6.26 -14.13
CA THR A 185 35.52 -6.90 -15.46
C THR A 185 34.57 -6.14 -16.37
N THR A 186 35.14 -5.53 -17.40
CA THR A 186 34.47 -4.87 -18.51
C THR A 186 33.82 -5.92 -19.41
N THR A 187 32.54 -5.78 -19.75
CA THR A 187 31.96 -6.55 -20.87
C THR A 187 30.97 -5.70 -21.65
N SER A 188 31.17 -5.77 -22.96
CA SER A 188 30.64 -4.95 -24.05
C SER A 188 29.11 -4.97 -24.19
N HIS A 189 28.57 -3.80 -24.52
CA HIS A 189 27.24 -3.59 -25.07
C HIS A 189 26.98 -4.45 -26.31
N LYS A 190 25.77 -5.02 -26.41
CA LYS A 190 25.17 -5.49 -27.65
C LYS A 190 23.80 -4.84 -27.82
N THR A 191 23.71 -3.99 -28.84
CA THR A 191 22.52 -3.34 -29.36
C THR A 191 21.51 -4.37 -29.86
N THR A 192 20.26 -4.28 -29.40
CA THR A 192 19.14 -5.08 -29.96
C THR A 192 18.04 -4.14 -30.43
N THR A 193 17.68 -4.34 -31.69
CA THR A 193 16.76 -3.60 -32.55
C THR A 193 15.30 -3.65 -32.06
N THR A 194 14.67 -2.49 -32.04
CA THR A 194 13.24 -2.27 -31.77
C THR A 194 12.37 -2.76 -32.93
N THR A 195 11.39 -3.62 -32.65
CA THR A 195 10.31 -3.97 -33.61
C THR A 195 9.02 -3.26 -33.20
N THR A 196 8.58 -2.35 -34.06
CA THR A 196 7.30 -1.63 -33.96
C THR A 196 6.17 -2.57 -34.35
N ILE A 197 5.21 -2.80 -33.46
CA ILE A 197 3.93 -3.46 -33.77
C ILE A 197 2.81 -2.43 -33.68
N THR A 198 2.16 -2.22 -34.81
CA THR A 198 0.98 -1.37 -34.99
C THR A 198 -0.27 -2.16 -34.57
N THR A 199 -1.00 -1.67 -33.57
CA THR A 199 -2.29 -2.26 -33.15
C THR A 199 -3.43 -1.29 -33.50
N THR A 200 -4.35 -1.77 -34.33
CA THR A 200 -5.57 -1.10 -34.76
C THR A 200 -6.63 -1.12 -33.66
N THR A 201 -7.15 0.06 -33.31
CA THR A 201 -8.23 0.29 -32.35
C THR A 201 -9.59 0.19 -33.03
N THR A 202 -10.45 -0.73 -32.58
CA THR A 202 -11.88 -0.76 -32.94
C THR A 202 -12.73 -0.20 -31.80
N THR A 203 -13.41 0.89 -32.09
CA THR A 203 -14.28 1.66 -31.20
C THR A 203 -15.64 0.96 -31.03
N HIS A 204 -15.95 0.47 -29.83
CA HIS A 204 -17.33 0.10 -29.46
C HIS A 204 -17.85 0.98 -28.32
N LYS A 205 -18.98 1.61 -28.63
CA LYS A 205 -19.79 2.54 -27.85
C LYS A 205 -20.40 1.87 -26.61
N PRO A 206 -20.46 2.51 -25.42
CA PRO A 206 -21.16 1.96 -24.27
C PRO A 206 -22.68 2.06 -24.47
N THR A 207 -23.39 0.93 -24.27
CA THR A 207 -24.84 0.88 -24.22
C THR A 207 -25.29 0.89 -22.77
N THR A 208 -26.04 1.93 -22.41
CA THR A 208 -26.68 2.11 -21.10
C THR A 208 -27.82 1.11 -20.93
N THR A 209 -27.78 0.29 -19.87
CA THR A 209 -28.93 -0.53 -19.46
C THR A 209 -29.46 0.00 -18.12
N THR A 210 -30.68 0.52 -18.17
CA THR A 210 -31.46 1.01 -17.05
C THR A 210 -32.05 -0.18 -16.29
N THR A 211 -31.69 -0.36 -15.02
CA THR A 211 -32.32 -1.35 -14.13
C THR A 211 -33.28 -0.65 -13.17
N THR A 212 -34.55 -1.07 -13.25
CA THR A 212 -35.70 -0.57 -12.50
C THR A 212 -35.65 -0.99 -11.03
N THR A 213 -35.63 -0.01 -10.13
CA THR A 213 -35.77 -0.19 -8.68
C THR A 213 -37.20 -0.60 -8.33
N THR A 214 -37.39 -1.78 -7.76
CA THR A 214 -38.67 -2.19 -7.14
C THR A 214 -38.54 -2.12 -5.62
N THR A 215 -39.28 -1.19 -5.04
CA THR A 215 -39.50 -1.01 -3.60
C THR A 215 -40.12 -2.26 -2.98
N THR A 216 -39.48 -2.83 -1.95
CA THR A 216 -40.07 -3.86 -1.08
C THR A 216 -40.09 -3.39 0.35
N THR A 217 -41.21 -3.68 0.99
CA THR A 217 -41.72 -3.11 2.23
C THR A 217 -41.05 -3.68 3.48
N THR A 218 -40.78 -2.78 4.42
CA THR A 218 -40.27 -3.03 5.77
C THR A 218 -41.24 -3.90 6.58
N HIS A 219 -40.91 -5.17 6.80
CA HIS A 219 -41.59 -6.01 7.78
C HIS A 219 -40.76 -6.13 9.06
N LYS A 220 -41.30 -5.51 10.10
CA LYS A 220 -40.91 -5.58 11.52
C LYS A 220 -40.89 -7.03 12.03
N PRO A 221 -39.86 -7.50 12.75
CA PRO A 221 -39.88 -8.84 13.34
C PRO A 221 -40.85 -8.89 14.53
N THR A 222 -41.85 -9.78 14.42
CA THR A 222 -42.77 -10.13 15.52
C THR A 222 -42.08 -11.09 16.47
N LYS A 223 -42.06 -10.72 17.76
CA LYS A 223 -41.59 -11.51 18.88
C LYS A 223 -42.61 -12.62 19.18
N THR A 224 -42.25 -13.87 18.92
CA THR A 224 -43.05 -15.04 19.37
C THR A 224 -42.22 -15.87 20.34
N THR A 225 -42.57 -15.73 21.61
CA THR A 225 -42.09 -16.53 22.74
C THR A 225 -42.76 -17.91 22.69
N THR A 226 -42.00 -19.00 22.54
CA THR A 226 -42.47 -20.34 22.92
C THR A 226 -41.41 -21.04 23.75
N THR A 227 -41.80 -21.32 24.98
CA THR A 227 -41.05 -21.98 26.04
C THR A 227 -41.27 -23.48 25.91
N HIS A 228 -40.25 -24.28 25.62
CA HIS A 228 -40.21 -25.70 26.00
C HIS A 228 -38.77 -26.21 26.21
N LYS A 229 -38.51 -26.63 27.45
CA LYS A 229 -37.48 -27.57 27.97
C LYS A 229 -38.29 -28.73 28.58
N PRO A 230 -37.79 -29.96 28.85
CA PRO A 230 -36.45 -30.58 28.66
C PRO A 230 -36.47 -31.92 27.90
N THR A 231 -35.31 -32.47 27.52
CA THR A 231 -34.86 -33.80 27.99
C THR A 231 -33.39 -34.06 27.69
N HIS A 232 -32.65 -34.49 28.72
CA HIS A 232 -31.35 -35.12 28.57
C HIS A 232 -31.57 -36.53 28.02
N THR A 233 -30.79 -36.91 27.01
CA THR A 233 -30.53 -38.32 26.70
C THR A 233 -29.06 -38.43 26.39
N SER A 234 -28.35 -39.09 27.30
CA SER A 234 -26.95 -39.47 27.15
C SER A 234 -26.84 -40.68 26.21
N GLY A 235 -25.81 -40.70 25.37
CA GLY A 235 -25.29 -41.93 24.77
C GLY A 235 -24.83 -41.81 23.32
N GLY A 236 -23.53 -41.67 23.11
CA GLY A 236 -22.86 -41.83 21.80
C GLY A 236 -21.62 -40.96 21.69
N ASP A 237 -20.45 -41.58 21.55
CA ASP A 237 -19.11 -40.95 21.53
C ASP A 237 -18.87 -40.09 20.28
N ASP A 238 -19.49 -38.90 20.26
CA ASP A 238 -19.51 -37.89 19.17
C ASP A 238 -18.76 -36.60 19.58
N SER A 239 -17.72 -36.74 20.42
CA SER A 239 -17.30 -35.74 21.42
C SER A 239 -16.63 -34.44 20.92
N ASP A 240 -16.50 -34.19 19.62
CA ASP A 240 -15.83 -32.97 19.12
C ASP A 240 -16.70 -32.07 18.24
N TRP A 241 -17.87 -32.53 17.75
CA TRP A 241 -18.71 -31.74 16.85
C TRP A 241 -19.66 -30.78 17.58
N ILE A 242 -19.60 -29.51 17.19
CA ILE A 242 -20.45 -28.42 17.70
C ILE A 242 -21.62 -28.24 16.74
N ASN A 243 -22.85 -28.42 17.23
CA ASN A 243 -24.06 -28.06 16.48
C ASN A 243 -24.22 -26.54 16.47
N GLY A 244 -24.35 -25.95 15.29
CA GLY A 244 -24.32 -24.50 15.14
C GLY A 244 -25.04 -24.00 13.91
N LYS A 245 -24.72 -22.76 13.55
CA LYS A 245 -25.22 -22.11 12.33
C LYS A 245 -24.11 -21.35 11.64
N VAL A 246 -24.25 -21.16 10.34
CA VAL A 246 -23.36 -20.28 9.56
C VAL A 246 -24.15 -19.18 8.86
N THR A 247 -23.52 -18.01 8.74
CA THR A 247 -23.88 -16.91 7.82
C THR A 247 -22.72 -16.67 6.85
N PHE A 248 -22.79 -15.61 6.06
CA PHE A 248 -21.67 -15.14 5.27
C PHE A 248 -21.43 -13.63 5.39
N PHE A 249 -20.19 -13.21 5.13
CA PHE A 249 -19.74 -11.82 5.14
C PHE A 249 -18.97 -11.49 3.87
N THR A 250 -18.74 -10.20 3.61
CA THR A 250 -17.81 -9.74 2.56
C THR A 250 -16.41 -9.62 3.16
N PRO A 251 -15.43 -10.45 2.75
CA PRO A 251 -14.10 -10.42 3.31
C PRO A 251 -13.35 -9.13 3.02
N ASP A 252 -12.51 -8.74 3.97
CA ASP A 252 -11.55 -7.67 3.80
C ASP A 252 -10.25 -7.95 4.60
N GLN A 253 -9.63 -6.94 5.21
CA GLN A 253 -8.60 -7.21 6.20
C GLN A 253 -9.23 -7.82 7.46
N GLY A 254 -9.14 -9.13 7.58
CA GLY A 254 -9.68 -9.82 8.74
C GLY A 254 -8.89 -9.49 10.01
N ALA A 255 -9.50 -9.70 11.16
CA ALA A 255 -8.92 -9.45 12.48
C ALA A 255 -7.63 -10.27 12.75
N CYS A 256 -7.39 -11.36 12.00
CA CYS A 256 -6.10 -12.07 12.01
C CYS A 256 -4.98 -11.32 11.26
N GLY A 257 -5.30 -10.19 10.64
CA GLY A 257 -4.41 -9.25 9.94
C GLY A 257 -4.18 -9.56 8.46
N ASP A 258 -4.67 -10.69 7.93
CA ASP A 258 -4.59 -11.05 6.51
C ASP A 258 -5.70 -10.36 5.73
N TRP A 259 -5.42 -9.95 4.50
CA TRP A 259 -6.47 -9.59 3.54
C TRP A 259 -6.95 -10.84 2.83
N ASN A 260 -8.25 -11.02 2.79
CA ASN A 260 -8.90 -12.13 2.10
C ASN A 260 -9.99 -11.56 1.19
N ASP A 261 -10.40 -12.33 0.19
CA ASP A 261 -11.47 -11.97 -0.74
C ASP A 261 -12.57 -13.04 -0.79
N ASP A 262 -13.57 -12.79 -1.63
CA ASP A 262 -14.76 -13.63 -1.73
C ASP A 262 -14.46 -15.08 -2.13
N ASP A 263 -13.31 -15.34 -2.78
CA ASP A 263 -12.88 -16.65 -3.28
C ASP A 263 -12.11 -17.47 -2.23
N ASP A 264 -11.65 -16.84 -1.14
CA ASP A 264 -10.90 -17.51 -0.08
C ASP A 264 -11.80 -18.42 0.78
N MET A 265 -11.34 -19.62 1.14
CA MET A 265 -12.08 -20.53 2.05
C MET A 265 -11.82 -20.18 3.53
N ILE A 266 -12.54 -19.17 4.05
CA ILE A 266 -12.27 -18.59 5.38
C ILE A 266 -13.52 -18.48 6.26
N VAL A 267 -13.28 -18.28 7.55
CA VAL A 267 -14.31 -18.11 8.57
C VAL A 267 -13.92 -17.04 9.60
N ALA A 268 -14.92 -16.30 10.06
CA ALA A 268 -14.86 -15.40 11.20
C ALA A 268 -15.47 -16.07 12.45
N LEU A 269 -14.84 -15.87 13.62
CA LEU A 269 -15.26 -16.47 14.88
C LEU A 269 -15.92 -15.45 15.82
N GLY A 270 -16.96 -15.88 16.55
CA GLY A 270 -17.54 -15.11 17.65
C GLY A 270 -16.61 -14.92 18.86
N PRO A 271 -16.93 -13.98 19.78
CA PRO A 271 -16.10 -13.63 20.95
C PRO A 271 -15.71 -14.78 21.85
N TYR A 272 -16.54 -15.80 21.97
CA TYR A 272 -16.21 -16.97 22.78
C TYR A 272 -14.93 -17.67 22.29
N TRP A 273 -14.80 -17.86 20.97
CA TRP A 273 -13.65 -18.53 20.37
C TRP A 273 -12.56 -17.55 19.99
N TYR A 274 -12.91 -16.44 19.34
CA TYR A 274 -11.93 -15.45 18.91
C TYR A 274 -11.18 -14.84 20.10
N GLY A 275 -11.87 -14.62 21.23
CA GLY A 275 -11.31 -13.98 22.42
C GLY A 275 -11.42 -12.46 22.34
N ASP A 276 -10.32 -11.77 22.66
CA ASP A 276 -10.26 -10.31 22.61
C ASP A 276 -10.28 -9.82 21.14
N MET A 277 -11.38 -9.14 20.78
CA MET A 277 -11.69 -8.62 19.45
C MET A 277 -10.70 -7.55 18.97
N ASP A 278 -9.99 -6.90 19.87
CA ASP A 278 -8.98 -5.87 19.56
C ASP A 278 -7.57 -6.47 19.37
N SER A 279 -7.46 -7.80 19.39
CA SER A 279 -6.19 -8.53 19.32
C SER A 279 -6.22 -9.66 18.30
N VAL A 280 -5.04 -10.11 17.87
CA VAL A 280 -4.93 -11.29 17.00
C VAL A 280 -5.22 -12.54 17.84
N SER A 281 -6.28 -13.25 17.48
CA SER A 281 -6.69 -14.47 18.19
C SER A 281 -5.65 -15.58 18.12
N LYS A 282 -5.54 -16.39 19.19
CA LYS A 282 -4.79 -17.66 19.18
C LYS A 282 -5.35 -18.69 18.20
N TYR A 283 -6.60 -18.53 17.75
CA TYR A 283 -7.22 -19.41 16.75
C TYR A 283 -6.95 -18.97 15.31
N CYS A 284 -6.35 -17.79 15.09
CA CYS A 284 -5.98 -17.35 13.76
C CYS A 284 -5.13 -18.40 13.03
N ASN A 285 -5.46 -18.64 11.76
CA ASN A 285 -4.87 -19.65 10.89
C ASN A 285 -5.16 -21.12 11.22
N ARG A 286 -5.89 -21.42 12.30
CA ARG A 286 -6.45 -22.75 12.51
C ARG A 286 -7.55 -23.02 11.48
N LYS A 287 -7.83 -24.29 11.21
CA LYS A 287 -8.93 -24.70 10.34
C LYS A 287 -10.10 -25.23 11.16
N VAL A 288 -11.30 -25.06 10.62
CA VAL A 288 -12.50 -25.75 11.06
C VAL A 288 -12.99 -26.65 9.94
N LYS A 289 -13.52 -27.81 10.30
CA LYS A 289 -14.26 -28.69 9.41
C LYS A 289 -15.75 -28.45 9.67
N ILE A 290 -16.53 -28.24 8.61
CA ILE A 290 -17.94 -27.86 8.68
C ILE A 290 -18.74 -28.82 7.81
N GLU A 291 -19.75 -29.44 8.39
CA GLU A 291 -20.74 -30.26 7.70
C GLU A 291 -22.02 -29.45 7.49
N GLY A 292 -22.39 -29.28 6.22
CA GLY A 292 -23.58 -28.56 5.77
C GLY A 292 -24.88 -29.35 5.92
N PRO A 293 -26.02 -28.71 5.70
CA PRO A 293 -27.34 -29.34 5.83
C PRO A 293 -27.57 -30.47 4.82
N SER A 294 -26.83 -30.49 3.70
CA SER A 294 -26.88 -31.56 2.70
C SER A 294 -25.90 -32.72 2.96
N GLY A 295 -25.19 -32.70 4.09
CA GLY A 295 -24.16 -33.68 4.45
C GLY A 295 -22.81 -33.44 3.76
N ASN A 296 -22.68 -32.37 2.98
CA ASN A 296 -21.44 -31.98 2.34
C ASN A 296 -20.47 -31.35 3.37
N ILE A 297 -19.17 -31.58 3.19
CA ILE A 297 -18.16 -31.15 4.17
C ILE A 297 -17.14 -30.22 3.52
N ILE A 298 -16.82 -29.12 4.19
CA ILE A 298 -15.76 -28.19 3.80
C ILE A 298 -14.77 -27.95 4.93
N GLU A 299 -13.61 -27.41 4.57
CA GLU A 299 -12.67 -26.80 5.51
C GLU A 299 -12.59 -25.30 5.27
N ALA A 300 -12.58 -24.52 6.35
CA ALA A 300 -12.36 -23.09 6.30
C ALA A 300 -11.27 -22.67 7.31
N LYS A 301 -10.46 -21.68 6.94
CA LYS A 301 -9.40 -21.15 7.81
C LYS A 301 -9.90 -19.95 8.60
N VAL A 302 -9.63 -19.92 9.90
CA VAL A 302 -9.95 -18.77 10.76
C VAL A 302 -9.09 -17.58 10.36
N LYS A 303 -9.73 -16.53 9.86
CA LYS A 303 -9.08 -15.30 9.38
C LYS A 303 -9.65 -14.03 9.96
N ASP A 304 -10.81 -14.10 10.60
CA ASP A 304 -11.51 -12.91 11.05
C ASP A 304 -12.28 -13.13 12.36
N ALA A 305 -12.82 -12.04 12.89
CA ALA A 305 -13.67 -12.02 14.06
C ALA A 305 -15.08 -11.57 13.66
N CYS A 306 -16.09 -12.19 14.27
CA CYS A 306 -17.49 -11.81 14.13
C CYS A 306 -18.01 -11.37 15.51
N PRO A 307 -17.92 -10.07 15.86
CA PRO A 307 -18.43 -9.56 17.14
C PRO A 307 -19.90 -9.94 17.46
N PRO A 308 -20.85 -9.99 16.49
CA PRO A 308 -22.23 -10.35 16.81
C PRO A 308 -22.49 -11.87 16.90
N CYS A 309 -21.55 -12.73 16.53
CA CYS A 309 -21.78 -14.17 16.46
C CYS A 309 -21.79 -14.84 17.85
N SER A 310 -22.70 -15.79 18.08
CA SER A 310 -22.69 -16.64 19.28
C SER A 310 -21.56 -17.69 19.23
N LYS A 311 -21.37 -18.44 20.32
CA LYS A 311 -20.32 -19.47 20.44
C LYS A 311 -20.35 -20.50 19.30
N GLU A 312 -21.53 -20.94 18.88
CA GLU A 312 -21.71 -21.97 17.87
C GLU A 312 -21.88 -21.40 16.46
N HIS A 313 -21.84 -20.07 16.31
CA HIS A 313 -22.09 -19.36 15.05
C HIS A 313 -20.76 -19.01 14.36
N LEU A 314 -20.61 -19.48 13.13
CA LEU A 314 -19.51 -19.14 12.22
C LEU A 314 -19.99 -18.16 11.14
N ASP A 315 -19.17 -17.17 10.76
CA ASP A 315 -19.47 -16.30 9.62
C ASP A 315 -18.49 -16.61 8.49
N LEU A 316 -18.97 -17.09 7.34
CA LEU A 316 -18.14 -17.65 6.27
C LEU A 316 -17.89 -16.64 5.16
N SER A 317 -16.77 -16.77 4.44
CA SER A 317 -16.67 -16.09 3.13
C SER A 317 -17.72 -16.64 2.14
N PRO A 318 -18.03 -15.90 1.06
CA PRO A 318 -18.95 -16.36 0.03
C PRO A 318 -18.53 -17.72 -0.53
N ALA A 319 -17.27 -17.90 -0.96
CA ALA A 319 -16.80 -19.20 -1.45
C ALA A 319 -17.02 -20.35 -0.48
N ALA A 320 -16.82 -20.15 0.83
CA ALA A 320 -17.07 -21.19 1.83
C ALA A 320 -18.57 -21.45 2.03
N PHE A 321 -19.39 -20.40 2.13
CA PHE A 321 -20.84 -20.54 2.30
C PHE A 321 -21.50 -21.20 1.08
N GLY A 322 -21.15 -20.77 -0.12
CA GLY A 322 -21.71 -21.29 -1.39
C GLY A 322 -21.38 -22.76 -1.65
N LYS A 323 -20.38 -23.32 -0.94
CA LYS A 323 -20.14 -24.77 -0.94
C LYS A 323 -21.11 -25.54 -0.03
N LEU A 324 -21.72 -24.89 0.96
CA LEU A 324 -22.65 -25.48 1.93
C LEU A 324 -24.13 -25.34 1.54
N GLY A 325 -24.50 -24.30 0.82
CA GLY A 325 -25.88 -24.08 0.42
C GLY A 325 -26.11 -22.77 -0.35
N ASP A 326 -27.39 -22.47 -0.55
CA ASP A 326 -27.85 -21.31 -1.31
C ASP A 326 -27.80 -20.02 -0.49
N TYR A 327 -27.26 -18.95 -1.08
CA TYR A 327 -27.16 -17.62 -0.47
C TYR A 327 -28.52 -17.04 -0.07
N ASP A 328 -29.59 -17.33 -0.81
CA ASP A 328 -30.95 -16.86 -0.51
C ASP A 328 -31.49 -17.40 0.82
N THR A 329 -30.90 -18.50 1.32
CA THR A 329 -31.23 -19.03 2.64
C THR A 329 -30.70 -18.13 3.76
N GLY A 330 -29.58 -17.44 3.53
CA GLY A 330 -28.90 -16.53 4.47
C GLY A 330 -28.24 -17.21 5.68
N ILE A 331 -28.91 -18.17 6.31
CA ILE A 331 -28.44 -18.88 7.50
C ILE A 331 -28.60 -20.39 7.31
N LEU A 332 -27.51 -21.16 7.42
CA LEU A 332 -27.54 -22.62 7.34
C LEU A 332 -27.28 -23.24 8.71
N LYS A 333 -28.01 -24.32 9.04
CA LYS A 333 -27.70 -25.17 10.20
C LYS A 333 -26.56 -26.11 9.82
N VAL A 334 -25.56 -26.22 10.69
CA VAL A 334 -24.35 -26.99 10.44
C VAL A 334 -23.87 -27.72 11.69
N LYS A 335 -22.95 -28.65 11.52
CA LYS A 335 -22.06 -29.11 12.58
C LYS A 335 -20.63 -28.71 12.23
N TRP A 336 -19.82 -28.36 13.22
CA TRP A 336 -18.42 -28.05 12.97
C TRP A 336 -17.50 -28.40 14.13
N HIS A 337 -16.23 -28.60 13.85
CA HIS A 337 -15.18 -28.74 14.87
C HIS A 337 -13.87 -28.12 14.38
N PHE A 338 -12.96 -27.82 15.31
CA PHE A 338 -11.60 -27.45 14.93
C PHE A 338 -10.81 -28.68 14.46
N LEU A 339 -9.95 -28.47 13.47
CA LEU A 339 -8.92 -29.44 13.07
C LEU A 339 -7.64 -29.29 13.91
#